data_AF-A0A1V5M1V0-F1
#
_entry.id   AF-A0A1V5M1V0-F1
#
_cell.length_a   1.000
_cell.length_b   1.000
_cell.length_c   1.000
_cell.angle_alpha   90.00
_cell.angle_beta   90.00
_cell.angle_gamma   90.00
#
_symmetry.space_group_name_H-M   'P 1'
#
loop_
_entity.id
_entity.type
_entity.pdbx_description
1 polymer ?
#
loop_
_entity_poly.entity_id
_entity_poly.type
_entity_poly.pdbx_seq_one_letter_code
_entity_poly.pdbx_strand_id
1 'polypeptide(L)'
;MFQPMLDNLHRFMGWASEAIYRTTGGEGAPLQQGWTGGKGFFSITVSLDDPRVLYLHVTTAPTVDHLVAQHYGVPVRRVTDLRTGAEHAFHYAGFLVIDNLEWGDVAEYGAKVLRVELA
;
A
#
# COMPACT_ATOMS: atom_id res chain seq x y z
N MET A 1 -22.08 19.77 8.82
CA MET A 1 -21.65 19.47 7.44
C MET A 1 -20.35 18.65 7.37
N PHE A 2 -19.48 18.65 8.39
CA PHE A 2 -18.23 17.86 8.39
C PHE A 2 -18.35 16.44 8.96
N GLN A 3 -19.43 16.15 9.71
CA GLN A 3 -19.57 14.89 10.44
C GLN A 3 -19.34 13.63 9.58
N PRO A 4 -19.93 13.49 8.37
CA PRO A 4 -19.70 12.30 7.55
C PRO A 4 -18.24 12.13 7.10
N MET A 5 -17.51 13.22 6.88
CA MET A 5 -16.08 13.15 6.52
C MET A 5 -15.22 12.76 7.72
N LEU A 6 -15.54 13.28 8.91
CA LEU A 6 -14.86 12.91 10.14
C LEU A 6 -15.11 11.43 10.50
N ASP A 7 -16.34 10.95 10.28
CA ASP A 7 -16.68 9.55 10.48
C ASP A 7 -15.89 8.63 9.52
N ASN A 8 -15.77 9.01 8.25
CA ASN A 8 -14.95 8.27 7.28
C ASN A 8 -13.45 8.29 7.64
N LEU A 9 -12.94 9.45 8.08
CA LEU A 9 -11.57 9.56 8.55
C LEU A 9 -11.33 8.66 9.77
N HIS A 10 -12.23 8.67 10.76
CA HIS A 10 -12.12 7.80 11.93
C HIS A 10 -12.16 6.32 11.55
N ARG A 11 -13.04 5.93 10.61
CA ARG A 11 -13.10 4.54 10.11
C ARG A 11 -11.79 4.12 9.45
N PHE A 12 -11.21 4.97 8.60
CA PHE A 12 -9.93 4.70 7.97
C PHE A 12 -8.79 4.63 8.99
N MET A 13 -8.66 5.66 9.83
CA MET A 13 -7.60 5.74 10.84
C MET A 13 -7.69 4.62 11.88
N GLY A 14 -8.88 4.07 12.14
CA GLY A 14 -9.08 2.97 13.08
C GLY A 14 -8.25 1.72 12.76
N TRP A 15 -7.90 1.49 11.49
CA TRP A 15 -7.07 0.36 11.07
C TRP A 15 -5.79 0.79 10.34
N ALA A 16 -5.80 1.92 9.63
CA ALA A 16 -4.67 2.36 8.80
C ALA A 16 -3.65 3.25 9.53
N SER A 17 -3.90 3.59 10.81
CA SER A 17 -3.09 4.57 11.56
C SER A 17 -1.60 4.26 11.60
N GLU A 18 -1.21 2.99 11.61
CA GLU A 18 0.20 2.54 11.54
C GLU A 18 0.91 3.02 10.27
N ALA A 19 0.20 3.12 9.15
CA ALA A 19 0.77 3.57 7.88
C ALA A 19 0.89 5.10 7.75
N ILE A 20 0.44 5.84 8.77
CA ILE A 20 0.38 7.30 8.79
C ILE A 20 1.24 7.84 9.93
N TYR A 21 0.97 7.41 11.16
CA TYR A 21 1.75 7.85 12.32
C TYR A 21 3.14 7.26 12.31
N ARG A 22 4.12 8.06 12.74
CA ARG A 22 5.54 7.66 12.78
C ARG A 22 6.03 7.13 11.43
N THR A 23 5.53 7.70 10.34
CA THR A 23 6.04 7.44 9.00
C THR A 23 6.59 8.72 8.37
N THR A 24 7.44 8.57 7.36
CA THR A 24 7.87 9.64 6.45
C THR A 24 7.36 9.35 5.04
N GLY A 25 7.49 10.32 4.13
CA GLY A 25 7.19 10.10 2.72
C GLY A 25 8.11 9.06 2.07
N GLY A 26 7.67 8.48 0.95
CA GLY A 26 8.38 7.44 0.21
C GLY A 26 9.65 7.86 -0.55
N GLU A 27 10.22 9.03 -0.26
CA GLU A 27 11.46 9.46 -0.92
C GLU A 27 12.61 8.51 -0.55
N GLY A 28 13.28 7.96 -1.58
CA GLY A 28 14.34 6.96 -1.41
C GLY A 28 13.86 5.54 -1.12
N ALA A 29 12.55 5.27 -1.09
CA ALA A 29 12.04 3.91 -1.00
C ALA A 29 12.48 3.08 -2.23
N PRO A 30 12.84 1.79 -2.06
CA PRO A 30 13.29 0.93 -3.16
C PRO A 30 12.15 0.44 -4.06
N LEU A 31 11.01 1.15 -4.05
CA LEU A 31 9.86 0.94 -4.91
C LEU A 31 9.43 2.29 -5.51
N GLN A 32 9.09 2.30 -6.80
CA GLN A 32 8.60 3.51 -7.44
C GLN A 32 7.10 3.70 -7.17
N GLN A 33 6.77 4.75 -6.44
CA GLN A 33 5.39 5.22 -6.29
C GLN A 33 4.88 5.92 -7.55
N GLY A 34 3.56 5.97 -7.73
CA GLY A 34 2.90 6.67 -8.82
C GLY A 34 1.88 5.81 -9.57
N TRP A 35 1.67 6.15 -10.84
CA TRP A 35 0.77 5.42 -11.72
C TRP A 35 1.39 4.11 -12.18
N THR A 36 0.62 3.03 -12.06
CA THR A 36 1.04 1.67 -12.42
C THR A 36 0.42 1.22 -13.73
N GLY A 37 0.91 0.10 -14.27
CA GLY A 37 0.16 -0.66 -15.26
C GLY A 37 -1.28 -0.92 -14.78
N GLY A 38 -2.25 -0.85 -15.69
CA GLY A 38 -3.66 -1.03 -15.35
C GLY A 38 -4.37 0.20 -14.75
N LYS A 39 -3.77 1.40 -14.85
CA LYS A 39 -4.33 2.69 -14.37
C LYS A 39 -4.53 2.76 -12.84
N GLY A 40 -3.81 1.95 -12.08
CA GLY A 40 -3.74 2.08 -10.63
C GLY A 40 -2.84 3.24 -10.22
N PHE A 41 -3.03 3.76 -9.00
CA PHE A 41 -2.13 4.73 -8.39
C PHE A 41 -1.88 4.34 -6.93
N PHE A 42 -0.62 4.40 -6.52
CA PHE A 42 -0.27 4.29 -5.11
C PHE A 42 0.83 5.27 -4.71
N SER A 43 0.80 5.70 -3.45
CA SER A 43 1.89 6.41 -2.79
C SER A 43 2.55 5.52 -1.74
N ILE A 44 3.75 5.90 -1.29
CA ILE A 44 4.48 5.17 -0.25
C ILE A 44 4.67 6.07 0.97
N THR A 45 4.48 5.48 2.15
CA THR A 45 5.09 5.97 3.39
C THR A 45 6.07 4.92 3.93
N VAL A 46 7.09 5.37 4.66
CA VAL A 46 8.14 4.53 5.24
C VAL A 46 8.08 4.66 6.75
N SER A 47 8.11 3.53 7.47
CA SER A 47 8.16 3.56 8.93
C SER A 47 9.43 4.22 9.44
N LEU A 48 9.28 5.10 10.43
CA LEU A 48 10.41 5.69 11.18
C LEU A 48 10.96 4.72 12.23
N ASP A 49 10.19 3.70 12.61
CA ASP A 49 10.59 2.69 13.60
C ASP A 49 11.37 1.54 12.97
N ASP A 50 11.03 1.15 11.74
CA ASP A 50 11.81 0.20 10.92
C ASP A 50 11.78 0.63 9.44
N PRO A 51 12.87 1.22 8.91
CA PRO A 51 12.93 1.68 7.52
C PRO A 51 12.79 0.58 6.46
N ARG A 52 12.80 -0.70 6.86
CA ARG A 52 12.50 -1.83 5.97
C ARG A 52 11.01 -2.07 5.80
N VAL A 53 10.16 -1.34 6.53
CA VAL A 53 8.70 -1.44 6.42
C VAL A 53 8.19 -0.25 5.61
N LEU A 54 7.60 -0.55 4.47
CA LEU A 54 6.94 0.40 3.58
C LEU A 54 5.42 0.17 3.66
N TYR A 55 4.64 1.23 3.51
CA TYR A 55 3.20 1.14 3.34
C TYR A 55 2.83 1.70 1.98
N LEU A 56 2.23 0.86 1.14
CA LEU A 56 1.72 1.26 -0.17
C LEU A 56 0.25 1.64 -0.03
N HIS A 57 -0.05 2.91 -0.22
CA HIS A 57 -1.39 3.48 -0.15
C HIS A 57 -1.99 3.51 -1.56
N VAL A 58 -2.72 2.46 -1.92
CA VAL A 58 -3.40 2.36 -3.21
C VAL A 58 -4.71 3.14 -3.14
N THR A 59 -4.76 4.32 -3.75
CA THR A 59 -5.93 5.21 -3.74
C THR A 59 -6.74 5.16 -5.03
N THR A 60 -6.15 4.60 -6.10
CA THR A 60 -6.86 4.32 -7.35
C THR A 60 -6.66 2.84 -7.66
N ALA A 61 -7.74 2.09 -7.64
CA ALA A 61 -7.73 0.66 -7.93
C ALA A 61 -7.38 0.42 -9.42
N PRO A 62 -6.40 -0.45 -9.73
CA PRO A 62 -6.25 -0.95 -11.09
C PRO A 62 -7.44 -1.84 -11.48
N THR A 63 -7.64 -2.04 -12.79
CA THR A 63 -8.73 -2.91 -13.30
C THR A 63 -8.39 -4.40 -13.26
N VAL A 64 -7.21 -4.76 -12.75
CA VAL A 64 -6.67 -6.13 -12.67
C VAL A 64 -6.48 -6.50 -11.20
N ASP A 65 -6.37 -7.78 -10.89
CA ASP A 65 -6.25 -8.35 -9.53
C ASP A 65 -4.83 -8.32 -8.94
N HIS A 66 -3.96 -7.48 -9.48
CA HIS A 66 -2.57 -7.38 -9.03
C HIS A 66 -2.07 -5.94 -9.05
N LEU A 67 -1.05 -5.69 -8.23
CA LEU A 67 -0.31 -4.43 -8.22
C LEU A 67 1.07 -4.64 -8.82
N VAL A 68 1.46 -3.78 -9.75
CA VAL A 68 2.81 -3.78 -10.31
C VAL A 68 3.57 -2.57 -9.79
N ALA A 69 4.74 -2.80 -9.19
CA ALA A 69 5.64 -1.75 -8.73
C ALA A 69 7.03 -1.94 -9.33
N GLN A 70 7.60 -0.86 -9.87
CA GLN A 70 9.02 -0.85 -10.21
C GLN A 70 9.83 -1.00 -8.93
N HIS A 71 10.80 -1.90 -8.95
CA HIS A 71 11.61 -2.27 -7.79
C HIS A 71 13.09 -2.01 -8.08
N TYR A 72 13.80 -1.47 -7.08
CA TYR A 72 15.19 -1.01 -7.20
C TYR A 72 16.22 -1.87 -6.44
N GLY A 73 15.95 -3.17 -6.31
CA GLY A 73 16.96 -4.17 -5.92
C GLY A 73 17.00 -4.57 -4.45
N VAL A 74 16.15 -4.02 -3.58
CA VAL A 74 15.98 -4.49 -2.19
C VAL A 74 14.81 -5.48 -2.11
N PRO A 75 15.07 -6.79 -1.98
CA PRO A 75 14.01 -7.81 -2.07
C PRO A 75 12.88 -7.59 -1.08
N VAL A 76 11.66 -7.85 -1.53
CA VAL A 76 10.49 -7.94 -0.65
C VAL A 76 10.52 -9.30 0.04
N ARG A 77 10.33 -9.27 1.35
CA ARG A 77 10.23 -10.44 2.22
C ARG A 77 8.79 -10.85 2.47
N ARG A 78 7.89 -9.87 2.64
CA ARG A 78 6.48 -10.10 2.92
C ARG A 78 5.62 -8.94 2.43
N VAL A 79 4.41 -9.27 1.97
CA VAL A 79 3.32 -8.32 1.74
C VAL A 79 2.13 -8.72 2.58
N THR A 80 1.58 -7.78 3.34
CA THR A 80 0.40 -7.99 4.19
C THR A 80 -0.62 -6.89 3.92
N ASP A 81 -1.89 -7.26 3.76
CA ASP A 81 -3.01 -6.31 3.80
C ASP A 81 -3.14 -5.76 5.22
N LEU A 82 -2.96 -4.44 5.38
CA LEU A 82 -2.91 -3.82 6.70
C LEU A 82 -4.25 -3.91 7.44
N ARG A 83 -5.37 -3.93 6.70
CA ARG A 83 -6.71 -3.97 7.31
C ARG A 83 -7.08 -5.36 7.77
N THR A 84 -6.80 -6.37 6.95
CA THR A 84 -7.24 -7.75 7.21
C THR A 84 -6.18 -8.62 7.86
N GLY A 85 -4.91 -8.21 7.79
CA GLY A 85 -3.77 -9.03 8.20
C GLY A 85 -3.46 -10.18 7.23
N ALA A 86 -4.15 -10.27 6.08
CA ALA A 86 -3.92 -11.31 5.11
C ALA A 86 -2.55 -11.14 4.42
N GLU A 87 -1.77 -12.22 4.33
CA GLU A 87 -0.55 -12.21 3.53
C GLU A 87 -0.86 -12.40 2.05
N HIS A 88 -0.17 -11.66 1.19
CA HIS A 88 -0.31 -11.74 -0.26
C HIS A 88 0.92 -12.38 -0.90
N ALA A 89 0.66 -13.22 -1.91
CA ALA A 89 1.71 -13.72 -2.78
C ALA A 89 2.27 -12.58 -3.65
N PHE A 90 3.54 -12.69 -3.97
CA PHE A 90 4.21 -11.78 -4.89
C PHE A 90 5.31 -12.51 -5.65
N HIS A 91 5.67 -11.99 -6.80
CA HIS A 91 6.76 -12.52 -7.62
C HIS A 91 7.47 -11.40 -8.38
N TYR A 92 8.62 -11.75 -8.98
CA TYR A 92 9.41 -10.84 -9.81
C TYR A 92 9.34 -11.24 -11.28
N ALA A 93 8.88 -10.32 -12.13
CA ALA A 93 8.80 -10.48 -13.59
C ALA A 93 9.36 -9.23 -14.29
N GLY A 94 10.56 -8.81 -13.89
CA GLY A 94 11.14 -7.49 -14.24
C GLY A 94 10.62 -6.34 -13.36
N PHE A 95 9.48 -6.53 -12.72
CA PHE A 95 8.86 -5.66 -11.71
C PHE A 95 8.48 -6.51 -10.49
N LEU A 96 8.19 -5.87 -9.36
CA LEU A 96 7.46 -6.52 -8.28
C LEU A 96 5.98 -6.62 -8.68
N VAL A 97 5.43 -7.82 -8.67
CA VAL A 97 4.01 -8.09 -8.89
C VAL A 97 3.43 -8.67 -7.62
N ILE A 98 2.39 -8.04 -7.07
CA ILE A 98 1.66 -8.49 -5.88
C ILE A 98 0.31 -9.01 -6.34
N ASP A 99 0.03 -10.29 -6.11
CA ASP A 99 -1.07 -11.02 -6.74
C ASP A 99 -2.30 -11.18 -5.84
N ASN A 100 -3.44 -11.54 -6.46
CA ASN A 100 -4.69 -11.89 -5.80
C ASN A 100 -5.19 -10.79 -4.84
N LEU A 101 -5.15 -9.54 -5.31
CA LEU A 101 -5.62 -8.38 -4.58
C LEU A 101 -7.09 -8.09 -4.88
N GLU A 102 -7.84 -7.83 -3.83
CA GLU A 102 -9.20 -7.31 -3.92
C GLU A 102 -9.23 -5.81 -3.60
N TRP A 103 -9.89 -5.04 -4.46
CA TRP A 103 -9.90 -3.58 -4.39
C TRP A 103 -11.09 -2.97 -3.67
N GLY A 104 -11.92 -3.80 -2.99
CA GLY A 104 -13.11 -3.34 -2.28
C GLY A 104 -12.82 -2.20 -1.30
N ASP A 105 -11.65 -2.22 -0.66
CA ASP A 105 -11.23 -1.20 0.30
C ASP A 105 -11.05 0.19 -0.33
N VAL A 106 -10.65 0.25 -1.61
CA VAL A 106 -10.53 1.53 -2.31
C VAL A 106 -11.90 2.18 -2.46
N ALA A 107 -12.94 1.40 -2.76
CA ALA A 107 -14.29 1.90 -2.87
C ALA A 107 -14.92 2.21 -1.50
N GLU A 108 -14.65 1.39 -0.49
CA GLU A 108 -15.26 1.52 0.84
C GLU A 108 -14.59 2.59 1.71
N TYR A 109 -13.26 2.63 1.72
CA TYR A 109 -12.46 3.47 2.62
C TYR A 109 -11.66 4.56 1.89
N GLY A 110 -11.66 4.55 0.55
CA GLY A 110 -10.87 5.47 -0.28
C GLY A 110 -9.43 4.99 -0.53
N ALA A 111 -8.98 3.94 0.15
CA ALA A 111 -7.65 3.36 -0.04
C ALA A 111 -7.57 1.90 0.40
N LYS A 112 -6.69 1.16 -0.28
CA LYS A 112 -6.15 -0.11 0.20
C LYS A 112 -4.71 0.12 0.65
N VAL A 113 -4.34 -0.37 1.83
CA VAL A 113 -2.98 -0.21 2.36
C VAL A 113 -2.31 -1.56 2.48
N LEU A 114 -1.17 -1.71 1.80
CA LEU A 114 -0.33 -2.90 1.88
C LEU A 114 0.92 -2.59 2.69
N ARG A 115 1.17 -3.36 3.75
CA ARG A 115 2.43 -3.36 4.50
C ARG A 115 3.42 -4.26 3.77
N VAL A 116 4.51 -3.68 3.29
CA VAL A 116 5.57 -4.37 2.56
C VAL A 116 6.83 -4.37 3.42
N GLU A 117 7.29 -5.56 3.78
CA GLU A 117 8.53 -5.75 4.53
C GLU A 117 9.64 -6.13 3.56
N LEU A 118 10.73 -5.37 3.60
CA LEU A 118 11.94 -5.63 2.85
C LEU A 118 12.86 -6.63 3.58
N ALA A 119 13.75 -7.29 2.83
CA ALA A 119 14.77 -8.20 3.36
C ALA A 119 15.90 -7.46 4.09
#